data_AF-A0A0F3KZ07-F1
#
_entry.id   AF-A0A0F3KZ07-F1
#
_cell.length_a   1.000
_cell.length_b   1.000
_cell.length_c   1.000
_cell.angle_alpha   90.00
_cell.angle_beta   90.00
_cell.angle_gamma   90.00
#
_symmetry.space_group_name_H-M   'P 1'
#
loop_
_entity.id
_entity.type
_entity.pdbx_description
1 polymer ?
#
loop_
_entity_poly.entity_id
_entity_poly.type
_entity_poly.pdbx_seq_one_letter_code
_entity_poly.pdbx_strand_id
1 'polypeptide(L)'
;MVRPDDRAEPPVSTTFCAVQADPAAFAHRRVFFRAEVMSDGIHRTIITDPACSGGMGIDDNSAEKAMDALNDAVLSGIPGTIDKTLQARLTATIERPRGRTTLVVEAVDDIVVTPKDVR
;
A
#
# COMPACT_ATOMS: atom_id res chain seq x y z
N MET A 1 -25.24 27.15 12.70
CA MET A 1 -24.17 26.41 13.41
C MET A 1 -23.79 25.23 12.52
N VAL A 2 -22.78 25.42 11.66
CA VAL A 2 -22.33 24.39 10.70
C VAL A 2 -21.42 23.45 11.49
N ARG A 3 -21.70 22.15 11.46
CA ARG A 3 -20.83 21.12 12.06
C ARG A 3 -19.52 21.09 11.26
N PRO A 4 -18.35 21.12 11.91
CA PRO A 4 -17.09 20.87 11.23
C PRO A 4 -16.95 19.36 11.02
N ASP A 5 -17.73 18.81 10.09
CA ASP A 5 -17.21 17.72 9.28
C ASP A 5 -16.38 18.40 8.18
N ASP A 6 -15.18 18.80 8.59
CA ASP A 6 -14.14 19.37 7.76
C ASP A 6 -13.90 18.44 6.57
N ARG A 7 -14.11 18.95 5.35
CA ARG A 7 -13.84 18.22 4.12
C ARG A 7 -12.37 17.84 4.10
N ALA A 8 -12.04 16.63 4.56
CA ALA A 8 -10.73 16.05 4.31
C ALA A 8 -10.50 16.16 2.79
N GLU A 9 -9.39 16.79 2.40
CA GLU A 9 -9.03 16.95 0.99
C GLU A 9 -9.07 15.55 0.33
N PRO A 10 -9.71 15.42 -0.85
CA PRO A 10 -9.77 14.13 -1.52
C PRO A 10 -8.35 13.61 -1.78
N PRO A 11 -8.12 12.29 -1.69
CA PRO A 11 -6.82 11.72 -1.98
C PRO A 11 -6.32 12.12 -3.37
N VAL A 12 -5.03 12.43 -3.47
CA VAL A 12 -4.38 12.76 -4.72
C VAL A 12 -4.18 11.48 -5.52
N SER A 13 -4.87 11.37 -6.66
CA SER A 13 -4.66 10.26 -7.59
C SER A 13 -3.25 10.37 -8.19
N THR A 14 -2.45 9.31 -8.05
CA THR A 14 -1.05 9.26 -8.48
C THR A 14 -0.66 7.83 -8.86
N THR A 15 0.61 7.62 -9.15
CA THR A 15 1.19 6.29 -9.38
C THR A 15 2.22 5.97 -8.30
N PHE A 16 2.43 4.68 -8.05
CA PHE A 16 3.50 4.20 -7.16
C PHE A 16 4.85 4.82 -7.56
N CYS A 17 5.15 4.82 -8.86
CA CYS A 17 6.39 5.36 -9.41
C CYS A 17 6.58 6.86 -9.17
N ALA A 18 5.50 7.66 -9.28
CA ALA A 18 5.57 9.09 -9.01
C ALA A 18 5.89 9.35 -7.53
N VAL A 19 5.26 8.59 -6.62
CA VAL A 19 5.52 8.68 -5.18
C VAL A 19 6.93 8.20 -4.85
N GLN A 20 7.41 7.14 -5.48
CA GLN A 20 8.76 6.60 -5.30
C GLN A 20 9.84 7.59 -5.77
N ALA A 21 9.61 8.26 -6.90
CA ALA A 21 10.56 9.17 -7.52
C ALA A 21 10.73 10.48 -6.73
N ASP A 22 9.64 11.00 -6.16
CA ASP A 22 9.67 12.21 -5.34
C ASP A 22 8.69 12.10 -4.15
N PRO A 23 9.04 11.33 -3.10
CA PRO A 23 8.17 11.17 -1.94
C PRO A 23 7.98 12.48 -1.17
N ALA A 24 8.90 13.44 -1.30
CA ALA A 24 8.81 14.73 -0.62
C ALA A 24 7.66 15.58 -1.18
N ALA A 25 7.35 15.50 -2.48
CA ALA A 25 6.19 16.17 -3.08
C ALA A 25 4.83 15.67 -2.55
N PHE A 26 4.82 14.49 -1.93
CA PHE A 26 3.63 13.86 -1.35
C PHE A 26 3.67 13.78 0.17
N ALA A 27 4.66 14.38 0.83
CA ALA A 27 4.83 14.32 2.28
C ALA A 27 3.56 14.80 3.00
N HIS A 28 3.05 13.98 3.93
CA HIS A 28 1.82 14.21 4.70
C HIS A 28 0.55 14.41 3.85
N ARG A 29 0.59 14.03 2.57
CA ARG A 29 -0.58 14.07 1.68
C ARG A 29 -1.19 12.69 1.57
N ARG A 30 -2.51 12.65 1.51
CA ARG A 30 -3.29 11.46 1.16
C ARG A 30 -3.14 11.21 -0.32
N VAL A 31 -2.63 10.05 -0.68
CA VAL A 31 -2.46 9.60 -2.06
C VAL A 31 -3.29 8.37 -2.32
N PHE A 32 -3.71 8.22 -3.57
CA PHE A 32 -4.42 7.07 -4.07
C PHE A 32 -3.71 6.52 -5.30
N PHE A 33 -3.32 5.24 -5.27
CA PHE A 33 -2.66 4.58 -6.39
C PHE A 33 -2.89 3.07 -6.37
N ARG A 34 -2.67 2.42 -7.53
CA ARG A 34 -2.62 0.96 -7.63
C ARG A 34 -1.17 0.50 -7.53
N ALA A 35 -0.93 -0.59 -6.82
CA ALA A 35 0.40 -1.20 -6.67
C ALA A 35 0.30 -2.69 -6.40
N GLU A 36 1.44 -3.37 -6.50
CA GLU A 36 1.61 -4.74 -6.02
C GLU A 36 1.92 -4.76 -4.53
N VAL A 37 1.41 -5.79 -3.85
CA VAL A 37 1.69 -6.07 -2.44
C VAL A 37 2.54 -7.33 -2.40
N MET A 38 3.76 -7.20 -1.89
CA MET A 38 4.69 -8.30 -1.72
C MET A 38 4.80 -8.66 -0.25
N SER A 39 4.36 -9.85 0.10
CA SER A 39 4.47 -10.43 1.44
C SER A 39 4.53 -11.95 1.33
N ASP A 40 5.29 -12.59 2.21
CA ASP A 40 5.27 -14.03 2.40
C ASP A 40 4.33 -14.47 3.54
N GLY A 41 3.63 -13.52 4.19
CA GLY A 41 2.71 -13.78 5.30
C GLY A 41 3.40 -14.14 6.62
N ILE A 42 4.74 -14.12 6.68
CA ILE A 42 5.53 -14.37 7.90
C ILE A 42 6.35 -13.13 8.27
N HIS A 43 6.82 -12.39 7.27
CA HIS A 43 7.62 -11.17 7.41
C HIS A 43 6.82 -9.91 7.03
N ARG A 44 7.52 -8.76 7.04
CA ARG A 44 6.94 -7.45 6.71
C ARG A 44 6.44 -7.39 5.28
N THR A 45 5.22 -6.88 5.12
CA THR A 45 4.61 -6.54 3.84
C THR A 45 5.26 -5.29 3.23
N ILE A 46 5.54 -5.33 1.94
CA ILE A 46 6.12 -4.22 1.16
C ILE A 46 5.22 -3.93 -0.03
N ILE A 47 4.99 -2.65 -0.32
CA ILE A 47 4.31 -2.19 -1.53
C ILE A 47 5.35 -1.99 -2.63
N THR A 48 5.10 -2.54 -3.81
CA THR A 48 6.01 -2.55 -4.95
C THR A 48 5.27 -2.26 -6.26
N ASP A 49 6.01 -1.94 -7.31
CA ASP A 49 5.49 -1.92 -8.68
C ASP A 49 6.59 -2.47 -9.60
N PRO A 50 6.35 -3.51 -10.44
CA PRO A 50 7.38 -4.08 -11.30
C PRO A 50 7.99 -3.09 -12.30
N ALA A 51 7.27 -2.02 -12.65
CA ALA A 51 7.77 -0.98 -13.54
C ALA A 51 8.78 -0.05 -12.86
N CYS A 52 8.96 -0.16 -11.54
CA CYS A 52 9.74 0.78 -10.74
C CYS A 52 10.67 0.07 -9.76
N SER A 53 11.85 0.66 -9.54
CA SER A 53 12.83 0.09 -8.62
C SER A 53 12.49 0.44 -7.17
N GLY A 54 12.57 -0.56 -6.30
CA GLY A 54 12.43 -0.39 -4.85
C GLY A 54 11.07 -0.80 -4.32
N GLY A 55 10.82 -0.43 -3.06
CA GLY A 55 9.57 -0.75 -2.37
C GLY A 55 9.32 0.22 -1.23
N MET A 56 8.05 0.44 -0.93
CA MET A 56 7.60 1.25 0.19
C MET A 56 7.13 0.34 1.33
N GLY A 57 7.54 0.64 2.56
CA GLY A 57 7.07 -0.08 3.74
C GLY A 57 5.68 0.37 4.14
N ILE A 58 4.90 -0.52 4.75
CA ILE A 58 3.69 -0.15 5.46
C ILE A 58 4.07 0.16 6.92
N ASP A 59 3.56 1.26 7.45
CA ASP A 59 3.75 1.68 8.84
C ASP A 59 2.75 0.97 9.75
N ASP A 60 3.17 0.67 10.98
CA ASP A 60 2.35 -0.04 11.97
C ASP A 60 1.12 0.77 12.41
N ASN A 61 1.09 2.09 12.16
CA ASN A 61 -0.07 2.96 12.42
C ASN A 61 -1.15 2.90 11.32
N SER A 62 -1.03 1.99 10.35
CA SER A 62 -2.05 1.79 9.31
C SER A 62 -3.39 1.34 9.90
N ALA A 63 -4.48 1.67 9.22
CA ALA A 63 -5.81 1.33 9.69
C ALA A 63 -5.99 -0.19 9.80
N GLU A 64 -6.48 -0.66 10.95
CA GLU A 64 -6.67 -2.09 11.25
C GLU A 64 -7.44 -2.81 10.15
N LYS A 65 -8.59 -2.26 9.73
CA LYS A 65 -9.40 -2.82 8.64
C LYS A 65 -8.66 -2.96 7.30
N ALA A 66 -7.78 -2.00 6.99
CA ALA A 66 -6.98 -2.06 5.77
C ALA A 66 -5.92 -3.17 5.87
N MET A 67 -5.36 -3.37 7.06
CA MET A 67 -4.40 -4.43 7.33
C MET A 67 -5.06 -5.81 7.35
N ASP A 68 -6.26 -5.93 7.92
CA ASP A 68 -7.05 -7.16 7.88
C ASP A 68 -7.34 -7.59 6.44
N ALA A 69 -7.79 -6.66 5.59
CA ALA A 69 -8.04 -6.94 4.18
C ALA A 69 -6.76 -7.41 3.43
N LEU A 70 -5.60 -6.83 3.73
CA LEU A 70 -4.32 -7.29 3.17
C LEU A 70 -3.92 -8.65 3.74
N ASN A 71 -4.08 -8.87 5.04
CA ASN A 71 -3.72 -10.12 5.71
C ASN A 71 -4.55 -11.28 5.16
N ASP A 72 -5.87 -11.11 5.01
CA ASP A 72 -6.76 -12.11 4.41
C ASP A 72 -6.29 -12.50 3.00
N ALA A 73 -5.91 -11.50 2.19
CA ALA A 73 -5.42 -11.74 0.85
C ALA A 73 -4.05 -12.43 0.84
N VAL A 74 -3.14 -12.04 1.73
CA VAL A 74 -1.80 -12.65 1.86
C VAL A 74 -1.89 -14.09 2.36
N LEU A 75 -2.80 -14.38 3.29
CA LEU A 75 -2.99 -15.70 3.88
C LEU A 75 -3.86 -16.64 3.03
N SER A 76 -4.46 -16.16 1.94
CA SER A 76 -5.26 -16.99 1.03
C SER A 76 -4.45 -18.04 0.24
N GLY A 77 -3.12 -17.99 0.27
CA GLY A 77 -2.21 -18.97 -0.34
C GLY A 77 -1.38 -19.75 0.68
N ILE A 78 -0.22 -20.28 0.28
CA ILE A 78 0.66 -21.02 1.21
C ILE A 78 1.47 -20.02 2.06
N PRO A 79 1.29 -19.97 3.40
CA PRO A 79 2.08 -19.08 4.25
C PRO A 79 3.58 -19.40 4.16
N GLY A 80 4.41 -18.36 4.19
CA GLY A 80 5.86 -18.46 4.06
C GLY A 80 6.38 -18.55 2.62
N THR A 81 5.52 -18.33 1.62
CA THR A 81 5.88 -18.38 0.21
C THR A 81 5.42 -17.13 -0.55
N ILE A 82 6.13 -16.80 -1.64
CA ILE A 82 5.75 -15.73 -2.60
C ILE A 82 5.13 -16.38 -3.84
N ASP A 83 4.25 -17.35 -3.61
CA ASP A 83 3.55 -18.19 -4.59
C ASP A 83 2.47 -17.44 -5.38
N LYS A 84 2.32 -16.14 -5.14
CA LYS A 84 1.26 -15.30 -5.70
C LYS A 84 1.74 -13.86 -5.87
N THR A 85 1.04 -13.15 -6.74
CA THR A 85 1.10 -11.70 -6.87
C THR A 85 -0.22 -11.15 -6.32
N LEU A 86 -0.13 -10.12 -5.48
CA LEU A 86 -1.29 -9.35 -5.04
C LEU A 86 -1.23 -7.97 -5.68
N GLN A 87 -2.32 -7.54 -6.29
CA GLN A 87 -2.50 -6.16 -6.76
C GLN A 87 -3.64 -5.53 -5.97
N ALA A 88 -3.48 -4.30 -5.53
CA ALA A 88 -4.51 -3.58 -4.79
C ALA A 88 -4.51 -2.08 -5.12
N ARG A 89 -5.63 -1.42 -4.88
CA ARG A 89 -5.72 0.04 -4.81
C ARG A 89 -5.55 0.45 -3.36
N LEU A 90 -4.63 1.37 -3.11
CA LEU A 90 -4.33 1.84 -1.76
C LEU A 90 -4.65 3.32 -1.66
N THR A 91 -5.29 3.70 -0.55
CA THR A 91 -5.30 5.08 -0.06
C THR A 91 -4.35 5.14 1.12
N ALA A 92 -3.35 6.01 1.06
CA ALA A 92 -2.31 6.08 2.09
C ALA A 92 -1.77 7.50 2.26
N THR A 93 -1.19 7.77 3.43
CA THR A 93 -0.44 9.00 3.70
C THR A 93 1.06 8.71 3.74
N ILE A 94 1.86 9.61 3.15
CA ILE A 94 3.33 9.49 3.14
C ILE A 94 3.90 10.12 4.43
N GLU A 95 4.23 9.29 5.42
CA GLU A 95 4.74 9.75 6.73
C GLU A 95 6.24 10.02 6.73
N ARG A 96 7.01 9.16 6.07
CA ARG A 96 8.47 9.25 6.05
C ARG A 96 8.96 9.40 4.63
N PRO A 97 9.09 10.63 4.10
CA PRO A 97 9.57 10.86 2.74
C PRO A 97 11.10 10.77 2.60
N ARG A 98 11.85 10.70 3.71
CA ARG A 98 13.32 10.60 3.71
C ARG A 98 13.76 9.20 4.13
N GLY A 99 14.64 8.58 3.33
CA GLY A 99 15.13 7.22 3.59
C GLY A 99 14.21 6.16 2.95
N ARG A 100 13.84 5.12 3.71
CA ARG A 100 12.89 4.11 3.23
C ARG A 100 11.47 4.67 3.35
N THR A 101 10.85 5.00 2.22
CA THR A 101 9.49 5.55 2.19
C THR A 101 8.53 4.62 2.92
N THR A 102 7.80 5.17 3.88
CA THR A 102 6.82 4.43 4.68
C THR A 102 5.44 5.05 4.51
N LEU A 103 4.43 4.19 4.34
CA LEU A 103 3.04 4.53 4.09
C LEU A 103 2.20 4.21 5.31
N VAL A 104 1.37 5.15 5.76
CA VAL A 104 0.23 4.83 6.63
C VAL A 104 -0.95 4.54 5.73
N VAL A 105 -1.34 3.26 5.64
CA VAL A 105 -2.43 2.82 4.76
C VAL A 105 -3.76 3.03 5.47
N GLU A 106 -4.64 3.80 4.85
CA GLU A 106 -5.96 4.13 5.38
C GLU A 106 -7.05 3.18 4.85
N ALA A 107 -6.93 2.80 3.58
CA ALA A 107 -7.88 1.91 2.92
C ALA A 107 -7.19 1.09 1.83
N VAL A 108 -7.70 -0.12 1.62
CA VAL A 108 -7.30 -1.01 0.54
C VAL A 108 -8.55 -1.53 -0.15
N ASP A 109 -8.59 -1.37 -1.47
CA ASP A 109 -9.71 -1.72 -2.33
C ASP A 109 -9.23 -2.51 -3.55
N ASP A 110 -10.16 -3.16 -4.25
CA ASP A 110 -9.90 -3.89 -5.51
C ASP A 110 -8.70 -4.86 -5.43
N ILE A 111 -8.64 -5.63 -4.35
CA ILE A 111 -7.58 -6.64 -4.19
C ILE A 111 -7.80 -7.75 -5.21
N VAL A 112 -6.77 -8.02 -6.00
CA VAL A 112 -6.70 -9.13 -6.96
C VAL A 112 -5.51 -10.01 -6.58
N VAL A 113 -5.78 -11.28 -6.32
CA VAL A 113 -4.77 -12.29 -6.02
C VAL A 113 -4.59 -13.18 -7.24
N THR A 114 -3.37 -13.29 -7.75
CA THR A 114 -3.02 -14.14 -8.89
C THR A 114 -1.95 -15.15 -8.46
N PRO A 115 -2.22 -16.46 -8.48
CA PRO A 115 -1.20 -17.47 -8.26
C PRO A 115 -0.06 -17.32 -9.28
N LYS A 116 1.18 -17.49 -8.84
CA LYS A 116 2.34 -17.61 -9.72
C LYS A 116 2.49 -19.08 -10.08
N ASP A 117 2.50 -19.38 -11.38
CA ASP A 117 2.87 -20.71 -11.85
C ASP A 117 4.30 -20.99 -11.41
N VAL A 118 4.45 -21.88 -10.43
CA VAL A 118 5.74 -22.43 -10.04
C VAL A 118 6.10 -23.45 -11.11
N ARG A 119 6.90 -23.03 -12.10
CA ARG A 119 7.52 -23.94 -13.07
C ARG A 119 8.72 -24.63 -12.47
#